data_AF-A0A2H5ZY23-F1
#
_entry.id   AF-A0A2H5ZY23-F1
#
_cell.length_a   1.000
_cell.length_b   1.000
_cell.length_c   1.000
_cell.angle_alpha   90.00
_cell.angle_beta   90.00
_cell.angle_gamma   90.00
#
_symmetry.space_group_name_H-M   'P 1'
#
loop_
_entity.id
_entity.type
_entity.pdbx_description
1 polymer ?
#
loop_
_entity_poly.entity_id
_entity_poly.type
_entity_poly.pdbx_seq_one_letter_code
_entity_poly.pdbx_strand_id
1 'polypeptide(L)'
;MRHPQDLLSAYVDGVLSDREAADVAAHLAECQACRETVADLRAVRKLLRTVRTPEPPADLPARLLESVGRTRRAVPAGRWAVAAAALLASLLLAKLPWIPAPSDAVVRDLREHAKASTAHPMGDVGLGSLLSGLLGERGTDEP
;
A
#
# COMPACT_ATOMS: atom_id res chain seq x y z
N MET A 1 -2.34 38.29 0.35
CA MET A 1 -3.20 37.25 -0.26
C MET A 1 -2.38 36.56 -1.35
N ARG A 2 -2.46 35.22 -1.46
CA ARG A 2 -1.61 34.44 -2.39
C ARG A 2 -2.34 34.34 -3.73
N HIS A 3 -1.74 34.78 -4.84
CA HIS A 3 -2.35 34.74 -6.17
C HIS A 3 -2.18 33.35 -6.81
N PRO A 4 -3.25 32.73 -7.35
CA PRO A 4 -3.18 31.38 -7.92
C PRO A 4 -2.69 31.39 -9.37
N GLN A 5 -1.48 31.92 -9.63
CA GLN A 5 -0.96 32.14 -10.99
C GLN A 5 -1.00 30.88 -11.86
N ASP A 6 -0.66 29.73 -11.29
CA ASP A 6 -0.62 28.44 -11.99
C ASP A 6 -2.02 27.95 -12.43
N LEU A 7 -3.09 28.39 -11.73
CA LEU A 7 -4.47 27.98 -12.02
C LEU A 7 -5.18 28.92 -12.98
N LEU A 8 -4.70 30.15 -13.20
CA LEU A 8 -5.37 31.13 -14.08
C LEU A 8 -5.39 30.68 -15.55
N SER A 9 -4.30 30.07 -16.05
CA SER A 9 -4.28 29.54 -17.42
C SER A 9 -5.26 28.36 -17.56
N ALA A 10 -5.21 27.40 -16.64
CA ALA A 10 -6.10 26.25 -16.63
C ALA A 10 -7.58 26.66 -16.49
N TYR A 11 -7.87 27.72 -15.72
CA TYR A 11 -9.18 28.33 -15.62
C TYR A 11 -9.64 28.92 -16.95
N VAL A 12 -8.76 29.65 -17.66
CA VAL A 12 -9.06 30.19 -18.99
C VAL A 12 -9.28 29.08 -20.02
N ASP A 13 -8.54 27.98 -19.93
CA ASP A 13 -8.65 26.84 -20.84
C ASP A 13 -9.91 26.00 -20.57
N GLY A 14 -10.41 26.03 -19.33
CA GLY A 14 -11.61 25.29 -18.90
C GLY A 14 -11.31 23.84 -18.50
N VAL A 15 -10.10 23.58 -17.98
CA VAL A 15 -9.61 22.22 -17.65
C VAL A 15 -9.53 21.97 -16.14
N LEU A 16 -9.88 22.95 -15.32
CA LEU A 16 -9.96 22.80 -13.87
C LEU A 16 -11.17 21.95 -13.45
N SER A 17 -11.06 21.28 -12.30
CA SER A 17 -12.23 20.69 -11.65
C SER A 17 -13.22 21.77 -11.21
N ASP A 18 -14.49 21.40 -11.03
CA ASP A 18 -15.55 22.34 -10.61
C ASP A 18 -15.19 23.07 -9.31
N ARG A 19 -14.57 22.36 -8.37
CA ARG A 19 -14.12 22.92 -7.09
C ARG A 19 -13.02 23.97 -7.29
N GLU A 20 -11.98 23.65 -8.05
CA GLU A 20 -10.87 24.58 -8.32
C GLU A 20 -11.35 25.80 -9.12
N ALA A 21 -12.27 25.60 -10.07
CA ALA A 21 -12.87 26.68 -10.83
C ALA A 21 -13.69 27.63 -9.93
N ALA A 22 -14.43 27.09 -8.95
CA ALA A 22 -15.15 27.89 -7.97
C ALA A 22 -14.21 28.69 -7.05
N ASP A 23 -13.13 28.07 -6.57
CA ASP A 23 -12.12 28.72 -5.74
C ASP A 23 -11.43 29.88 -6.50
N VAL A 24 -11.07 29.67 -7.77
CA VAL A 24 -10.51 30.73 -8.64
C VAL A 24 -11.55 31.81 -8.91
N ALA A 25 -12.81 31.46 -9.18
CA ALA A 25 -13.88 32.44 -9.43
C ALA A 25 -14.14 33.33 -8.21
N ALA A 26 -14.14 32.77 -7.00
CA ALA A 26 -14.24 33.54 -5.76
C ALA A 26 -13.07 34.52 -5.61
N HIS A 27 -11.84 34.08 -5.88
CA HIS A 27 -10.67 34.96 -5.88
C HIS A 27 -10.78 36.09 -6.91
N LEU A 28 -11.29 35.79 -8.11
CA LEU A 28 -11.49 36.78 -9.17
C LEU A 28 -12.56 37.81 -8.81
N ALA A 29 -13.49 37.53 -7.90
CA ALA A 29 -14.45 38.52 -7.41
C ALA A 29 -13.76 39.63 -6.59
N GLU A 30 -12.71 39.28 -5.86
CA GLU A 30 -12.03 40.18 -4.91
C GLU A 30 -10.73 40.78 -5.47
N CYS A 31 -10.09 40.13 -6.45
CA CYS A 31 -8.77 40.54 -6.94
C CYS A 31 -8.80 41.12 -8.37
N GLN A 32 -8.58 42.44 -8.48
CA GLN A 32 -8.48 43.14 -9.76
C GLN A 32 -7.29 42.67 -10.63
N ALA A 33 -6.11 42.49 -10.04
CA ALA A 33 -4.91 42.10 -10.79
C ALA A 33 -5.07 40.71 -11.47
N CYS A 34 -5.71 39.76 -10.79
CA CYS A 34 -6.00 38.46 -11.39
C CYS A 34 -7.08 38.53 -12.47
N ARG A 35 -8.06 39.45 -12.36
CA ARG A 35 -9.03 39.69 -13.44
C ARG A 35 -8.36 40.21 -14.70
N GLU A 36 -7.42 41.14 -14.56
CA GLU A 36 -6.63 41.69 -15.68
C GLU A 36 -5.80 40.57 -16.35
N THR A 37 -5.12 39.75 -15.55
CA THR A 37 -4.36 38.60 -16.08
C THR A 37 -5.25 37.62 -16.85
N VAL A 38 -6.44 37.30 -16.32
CA VAL A 38 -7.41 36.42 -17.02
C VAL A 38 -7.92 37.05 -18.31
N ALA A 39 -8.14 38.36 -18.34
CA ALA A 39 -8.54 39.08 -19.54
C ALA A 39 -7.46 39.00 -20.63
N ASP A 40 -6.20 39.21 -20.27
CA ASP A 40 -5.05 39.11 -21.19
C ASP A 40 -4.92 37.68 -21.76
N LEU A 41 -4.99 36.66 -20.90
CA LEU A 41 -4.95 35.26 -21.32
C LEU A 41 -6.10 34.91 -22.28
N ARG A 42 -7.31 35.41 -22.03
CA ARG A 42 -8.46 35.23 -22.93
C ARG A 42 -8.25 35.93 -24.27
N ALA A 43 -7.65 37.12 -24.28
CA ALA A 43 -7.32 37.84 -25.51
C ALA A 43 -6.31 37.05 -26.37
N VAL A 44 -5.25 36.53 -25.75
CA VAL A 44 -4.27 35.65 -26.43
C VAL A 44 -4.95 34.40 -26.99
N ARG A 45 -5.78 33.71 -26.18
CA ARG A 45 -6.53 32.52 -26.63
C ARG A 45 -7.43 32.83 -27.83
N LYS A 46 -8.08 33.99 -27.83
CA LYS A 46 -8.92 34.43 -28.95
C LYS A 46 -8.10 34.64 -30.22
N LEU A 47 -6.93 35.26 -30.14
CA LEU A 47 -6.03 35.44 -31.27
C LEU A 47 -5.54 34.08 -31.81
N LEU A 48 -5.12 33.17 -30.96
CA LEU A 48 -4.68 31.83 -31.37
C LEU A 48 -5.77 31.06 -32.12
N ARG A 49 -7.05 31.23 -31.74
CA ARG A 49 -8.19 30.62 -32.43
C ARG A 49 -8.46 31.17 -33.83
N THR A 50 -7.88 32.32 -34.18
CA THR A 50 -7.98 32.87 -35.55
C THR A 50 -6.98 32.25 -36.52
N VAL A 51 -5.96 31.55 -35.99
CA VAL A 51 -4.95 30.89 -36.82
C VAL A 51 -5.57 29.70 -37.54
N ARG A 52 -5.39 29.65 -38.86
CA ARG A 52 -5.87 28.53 -39.68
C ARG A 52 -5.16 27.25 -39.25
N THR A 53 -5.92 26.27 -38.77
CA THR A 53 -5.42 24.93 -38.52
C THR A 53 -5.14 24.25 -39.87
N PRO A 54 -3.92 23.76 -40.11
CA PRO A 54 -3.63 23.00 -41.33
C PRO A 54 -4.38 21.67 -41.31
N GLU A 55 -4.88 21.26 -42.47
CA GLU A 55 -5.51 19.94 -42.61
C GLU A 55 -4.44 18.86 -42.41
N PRO A 56 -4.69 17.82 -41.59
CA PRO A 56 -3.75 16.70 -41.48
C PRO A 56 -3.58 16.00 -42.84
N PRO A 57 -2.39 15.48 -43.15
CA PRO A 57 -2.16 14.79 -44.42
C PRO A 57 -2.99 13.49 -44.47
N ALA A 58 -3.46 13.13 -45.67
CA ALA A 58 -4.43 12.04 -45.86
C ALA A 58 -3.92 10.65 -45.40
N ASP A 59 -2.60 10.46 -45.33
CA ASP A 59 -1.93 9.23 -44.91
C ASP A 59 -1.72 9.15 -43.39
N LEU A 60 -2.00 10.21 -42.63
CA LEU A 60 -1.81 10.26 -41.18
C LEU A 60 -2.51 9.11 -40.42
N PRO A 61 -3.78 8.75 -40.72
CA PRO A 61 -4.43 7.63 -40.05
C PRO A 61 -3.72 6.30 -40.26
N ALA A 62 -3.27 6.03 -41.50
CA ALA A 62 -2.54 4.81 -41.84
C ALA A 62 -1.21 4.72 -41.09
N ARG A 63 -0.45 5.83 -41.04
CA ARG A 63 0.81 5.92 -40.30
C ARG A 63 0.64 5.73 -38.80
N LEU A 64 -0.43 6.26 -38.21
CA LEU A 64 -0.75 6.07 -36.80
C LEU A 64 -1.04 4.60 -36.49
N LEU A 65 -1.87 3.92 -37.29
CA LEU A 65 -2.19 2.50 -37.09
C LEU A 65 -0.95 1.60 -37.16
N GLU A 66 -0.07 1.85 -38.13
CA GLU A 66 1.23 1.17 -38.26
C GLU A 66 2.08 1.34 -36.99
N SER A 67 2.13 2.55 -36.42
CA SER A 67 2.93 2.84 -35.22
C SER A 67 2.36 2.22 -33.94
N VAL A 68 1.04 2.21 -33.76
CA VAL A 68 0.38 1.60 -32.61
C VAL A 68 0.49 0.07 -32.63
N GLY A 69 0.51 -0.54 -33.82
CA GLY A 69 0.75 -1.97 -33.98
C GLY A 69 2.11 -2.42 -33.43
N ARG A 70 3.14 -1.57 -33.53
CA ARG A 70 4.50 -1.86 -33.03
C ARG A 70 4.64 -1.74 -31.52
N THR A 71 3.81 -0.94 -30.86
CA THR A 71 3.86 -0.74 -29.39
C THR A 71 3.04 -1.76 -28.61
N ARG A 72 2.10 -2.47 -29.25
CA ARG A 72 1.51 -3.69 -28.70
C ARG A 72 2.52 -4.83 -28.77
N ARG A 73 3.55 -4.77 -27.91
CA ARG A 73 4.43 -5.90 -27.65
C ARG A 73 3.56 -7.01 -27.08
N ALA A 74 3.23 -8.01 -27.90
CA ALA A 74 2.51 -9.18 -27.44
C ALA A 74 3.25 -9.74 -26.21
N VAL A 75 2.55 -9.92 -25.09
CA VAL A 75 3.12 -10.60 -23.94
C VAL A 75 3.48 -12.01 -24.40
N PRO A 76 4.74 -12.45 -24.27
CA PRO A 76 5.13 -13.76 -24.77
C PRO A 76 4.33 -14.82 -24.03
N ALA A 77 3.76 -15.78 -24.76
CA ALA A 77 2.91 -16.85 -24.24
C ALA A 77 3.56 -17.60 -23.05
N GLY A 78 4.90 -17.62 -22.97
CA GLY A 78 5.66 -18.18 -21.86
C GLY A 78 5.43 -17.53 -20.49
N ARG A 79 4.97 -16.27 -20.39
CA ARG A 79 4.67 -15.63 -19.09
C ARG A 79 3.46 -16.26 -18.41
N TRP A 80 2.47 -16.69 -19.19
CA TRP A 80 1.30 -17.41 -18.67
C TRP A 80 1.67 -18.83 -18.24
N ALA A 81 2.61 -19.48 -18.93
CA ALA A 81 3.14 -20.78 -18.53
C ALA A 81 3.85 -20.73 -17.17
N VAL A 82 4.63 -19.67 -16.90
CA VAL A 82 5.27 -19.47 -15.58
C VAL A 82 4.23 -19.24 -14.48
N ALA A 83 3.21 -18.42 -14.73
CA ALA A 83 2.13 -18.17 -13.77
C ALA A 83 1.34 -19.45 -13.46
N ALA A 84 1.00 -20.25 -14.48
CA ALA A 84 0.32 -21.52 -14.33
C ALA A 84 1.16 -22.56 -13.56
N ALA A 85 2.46 -22.65 -13.87
CA ALA A 85 3.38 -23.54 -13.18
C ALA A 85 3.54 -23.19 -11.69
N ALA A 86 3.61 -21.90 -11.35
CA ALA A 86 3.70 -21.45 -9.96
C ALA A 86 2.44 -21.82 -9.16
N LEU A 87 1.25 -21.62 -9.73
CA LEU A 87 -0.01 -22.00 -9.08
C LEU A 87 -0.09 -23.52 -8.84
N LEU A 88 0.28 -24.33 -9.84
CA LEU A 88 0.30 -25.78 -9.70
C LEU A 88 1.29 -26.25 -8.63
N ALA A 89 2.49 -25.66 -8.57
CA ALA A 89 3.48 -25.97 -7.55
C ALA A 89 2.98 -25.63 -6.13
N SER A 90 2.31 -24.49 -5.94
CA SER A 90 1.70 -24.11 -4.65
C SER A 90 0.63 -25.11 -4.20
N LEU A 91 -0.23 -25.60 -5.11
CA LEU A 91 -1.22 -26.63 -4.78
C LEU A 91 -0.57 -27.98 -4.43
N LEU A 92 0.49 -28.37 -5.13
CA LEU A 92 1.23 -29.62 -4.83
C LEU A 92 1.91 -29.55 -3.46
N LEU A 93 2.55 -28.43 -3.12
CA LEU A 93 3.18 -28.25 -1.80
C LEU A 93 2.14 -28.25 -0.66
N ALA A 94 0.97 -27.65 -0.87
CA ALA A 94 -0.11 -27.65 0.13
C ALA A 94 -0.69 -29.05 0.40
N LYS A 95 -0.50 -30.01 -0.51
CA LYS A 95 -0.93 -31.41 -0.36
C LYS A 95 0.13 -32.30 0.27
N LEU A 96 1.32 -31.78 0.58
CA LEU A 96 2.38 -32.57 1.20
C LEU A 96 2.09 -32.73 2.70
N PRO A 97 1.87 -33.95 3.22
CA PRO A 97 1.53 -34.18 4.62
C PRO A 97 2.81 -34.07 5.46
N TRP A 98 3.25 -32.84 5.73
CA TRP A 98 4.26 -32.56 6.74
C TRP A 98 3.52 -32.35 8.07
N ILE A 99 3.85 -33.19 9.06
CA ILE A 99 3.26 -33.34 10.42
C ILE A 99 2.26 -34.51 10.54
N PRO A 100 2.69 -35.73 10.90
CA PRO A 100 1.77 -36.71 11.47
C PRO A 100 1.30 -36.21 12.85
N ALA A 101 -0.02 -36.28 13.10
CA ALA A 101 -0.57 -35.96 14.42
C ALA A 101 0.09 -36.85 15.51
N PRO A 102 0.45 -36.29 16.68
CA PRO A 102 1.02 -37.09 17.76
C PRO A 102 0.02 -38.17 18.19
N SER A 103 0.51 -39.39 18.40
CA SER A 103 -0.35 -40.53 18.73
C SER A 103 -1.02 -40.35 20.09
N ASP A 104 -2.26 -40.87 20.23
CA ASP A 104 -3.07 -40.78 21.45
C ASP A 104 -2.34 -41.29 22.71
N ALA A 105 -1.36 -42.18 22.52
CA ALA A 105 -0.50 -42.69 23.58
C ALA A 105 0.32 -41.58 24.26
N VAL A 106 0.90 -40.65 23.48
CA VAL A 106 1.71 -39.54 24.00
C VAL A 106 0.84 -38.56 24.77
N VAL A 107 -0.37 -38.28 24.26
CA VAL A 107 -1.33 -37.37 24.91
C VAL A 107 -1.84 -37.96 26.23
N ARG A 108 -2.06 -39.28 26.27
CA ARG A 108 -2.47 -39.99 27.48
C ARG A 108 -1.36 -39.98 28.54
N ASP A 109 -0.12 -40.23 28.13
CA ASP A 109 1.02 -40.27 29.06
C ASP A 109 1.25 -38.92 29.74
N LEU A 110 1.20 -37.81 28.98
CA LEU A 110 1.30 -36.46 29.53
C LEU A 110 0.17 -36.14 30.51
N ARG A 111 -1.04 -36.63 30.23
CA ARG A 111 -2.20 -36.44 31.11
C ARG A 111 -2.06 -37.19 32.43
N GLU A 112 -1.53 -38.41 32.41
CA GLU A 112 -1.30 -39.18 33.64
C GLU A 112 -0.18 -38.57 34.49
N HIS A 113 0.90 -38.08 33.87
CA HIS A 113 1.96 -37.35 34.57
C HIS A 113 1.44 -36.05 35.21
N ALA A 114 0.58 -35.30 34.50
CA ALA A 114 -0.04 -34.09 35.04
C ALA A 114 -0.91 -34.40 36.27
N LYS A 115 -1.74 -35.45 36.23
CA LYS A 115 -2.54 -35.89 37.39
C LYS A 115 -1.67 -36.30 38.58
N ALA A 116 -0.61 -37.06 38.32
CA ALA A 116 0.34 -37.49 39.36
C ALA A 116 1.00 -36.28 40.03
N SER A 117 1.38 -35.26 39.25
CA SER A 117 1.97 -34.03 39.79
C SER A 117 1.00 -33.23 40.68
N THR A 118 -0.30 -33.21 40.35
CA THR A 118 -1.31 -32.52 41.16
C THR A 118 -1.71 -33.28 42.44
N ALA A 119 -1.38 -34.57 42.55
CA ALA A 119 -1.76 -35.39 43.70
C ALA A 119 -0.83 -35.21 44.92
N HIS A 120 0.34 -34.57 44.78
CA HIS A 120 1.26 -34.28 45.89
C HIS A 120 1.55 -32.76 46.00
N PRO A 121 0.60 -31.94 46.49
CA PRO A 121 0.77 -30.49 46.63
C PRO A 121 1.71 -30.05 47.77
N MET A 122 2.36 -30.99 48.47
CA MET A 122 3.15 -30.74 49.69
C MET A 122 4.68 -30.89 49.51
N GLY A 123 5.18 -30.96 48.27
CA GLY A 123 6.63 -31.05 47.98
C GLY A 123 7.40 -29.74 48.18
N ASP A 124 6.71 -28.58 48.12
CA ASP A 124 7.37 -27.26 48.18
C ASP A 124 7.66 -26.74 49.59
N VAL A 125 7.08 -27.35 50.64
CA VAL A 125 7.36 -26.95 52.03
C VAL A 125 8.76 -27.41 52.48
N GLY A 126 9.23 -28.56 51.98
CA GLY A 126 10.58 -29.07 52.25
C GLY A 126 11.67 -28.20 51.61
N LEU A 127 11.43 -27.72 50.39
CA LEU A 127 12.35 -26.84 49.66
C LEU A 127 12.41 -25.44 50.31
N GLY A 128 11.27 -24.92 50.79
CA GLY A 128 11.21 -23.67 51.55
C GLY A 128 12.00 -23.72 52.87
N SER A 129 11.90 -24.80 53.64
CA SER A 129 12.66 -24.98 54.89
C SER A 129 14.18 -25.06 54.65
N LEU A 130 14.61 -25.78 53.60
CA LEU A 130 16.02 -25.86 53.22
C LEU A 130 16.58 -24.50 52.76
N LEU A 131 15.79 -23.70 52.03
CA LEU A 131 16.19 -22.37 51.58
C LEU A 131 16.24 -21.34 52.72
N SER A 132 15.32 -21.42 53.70
CA SER A 132 15.37 -20.57 54.89
C SER A 132 16.59 -20.87 55.78
N GLY A 133 17.02 -22.12 55.89
CA GLY A 133 18.25 -22.48 56.60
C GLY A 133 19.54 -22.00 55.91
N LEU A 134 19.53 -21.87 54.57
CA LEU A 134 20.68 -21.40 53.78
C LEU A 134 20.80 -19.87 53.70
N LEU A 135 19.72 -19.12 53.97
CA LEU A 135 19.68 -17.65 53.83
C LEU A 135 19.71 -16.91 55.18
N GLY A 136 19.65 -17.60 56.32
CA GLY A 136 19.47 -17.03 57.66
C GLY A 136 20.71 -16.70 58.49
N GLU A 137 21.93 -16.71 57.92
CA GLU A 137 23.19 -16.42 58.63
C GLU A 137 24.09 -15.43 57.82
N ARG A 138 23.55 -14.26 57.47
CA ARG A 138 24.38 -13.09 57.17
C ARG A 138 23.84 -11.89 57.92
N GLY A 139 24.26 -11.79 59.18
CA GLY A 139 24.07 -10.62 60.01
C GLY A 139 24.54 -9.37 59.29
N THR A 140 23.64 -8.40 59.23
CA THR A 140 24.00 -7.01 59.49
C THR A 140 24.60 -6.96 60.90
N ASP A 141 25.87 -6.59 61.03
CA ASP A 141 26.28 -5.67 62.07
C ASP A 141 27.59 -4.98 61.66
N GLU A 142 27.41 -3.69 61.42
CA GLU A 142 28.37 -2.60 61.41
C GLU A 142 29.08 -2.54 62.78
N PRO A 143 30.33 -2.05 62.87
CA PRO A 143 30.59 -0.61 62.75
C PRO A 143 31.69 -0.22 61.75
#